data_AF-A0AAN9A159-F1
#
_entry.id   AF-A0AAN9A159-F1
#
_cell.length_a   1.000
_cell.length_b   1.000
_cell.length_c   1.000
_cell.angle_alpha   90.00
_cell.angle_beta   90.00
_cell.angle_gamma   90.00
#
_symmetry.space_group_name_H-M   'P 1'
#
loop_
_entity.id
_entity.type
_entity.pdbx_description
1 polymer ?
#
loop_
_entity_poly.entity_id
_entity_poly.type
_entity_poly.pdbx_seq_one_letter_code
_entity_poly.pdbx_strand_id
1 'polypeptide(L)'
;MGDMWIYPYESETFRDDLAKLWNQLKPLYRQLHAYKYGEKYVSRRGPIPAHLLGNMWSQTWGGTYDFTIPYPNKTSVDVTPTMKRLGYTPRRMFELSEEFFVSLNLTRMPTKFWEHSIIQKPEGRELVCHASAWDFCNGIDFRIKQCTDVTMNDLITVHHEMGHVEYSLLYKHLPQVFRTGANPGKI
;
A
#
# COMPACT_ATOMS: atom_id res chain seq x y z
N MET A 1 19.81 17.23 -8.76
CA MET A 1 18.62 16.85 -7.98
C MET A 1 18.35 15.35 -8.06
N GLY A 2 18.38 14.73 -9.26
CA GLY A 2 18.18 13.27 -9.40
C GLY A 2 19.23 12.39 -8.72
N ASP A 3 20.52 12.76 -8.75
CA ASP A 3 21.58 11.92 -8.15
C ASP A 3 21.50 11.83 -6.62
N MET A 4 21.03 12.90 -5.96
CA MET A 4 20.78 12.89 -4.50
C MET A 4 19.71 11.86 -4.12
N TRP A 5 18.68 11.67 -4.94
CA TRP A 5 17.60 10.72 -4.65
C TRP A 5 18.00 9.27 -4.90
N ILE A 6 19.01 9.04 -5.73
CA ILE A 6 19.53 7.72 -6.05
C ILE A 6 20.61 7.31 -5.03
N TYR A 7 21.28 8.28 -4.41
CA TYR A 7 22.34 8.06 -3.44
C TYR A 7 22.03 6.99 -2.37
N PRO A 8 20.82 6.93 -1.76
CA PRO A 8 20.51 5.93 -0.73
C PRO A 8 20.52 4.47 -1.21
N TYR A 9 20.55 4.23 -2.51
CA TYR A 9 20.68 2.88 -3.07
C TYR A 9 22.14 2.42 -3.22
N GLU A 10 23.10 3.33 -3.05
CA GLU A 10 24.55 3.05 -3.04
C GLU A 10 25.02 2.18 -4.22
N SER A 11 24.44 2.41 -5.40
CA SER A 11 24.66 1.58 -6.58
C SER A 11 25.00 2.44 -7.80
N GLU A 12 26.21 2.25 -8.34
CA GLU A 12 26.67 2.92 -9.55
C GLU A 12 25.84 2.51 -10.79
N THR A 13 25.27 1.29 -10.79
CA THR A 13 24.49 0.71 -11.89
C THR A 13 22.97 0.88 -11.73
N PHE A 14 22.52 1.64 -10.72
CA PHE A 14 21.10 1.75 -10.35
C PHE A 14 20.16 2.00 -11.55
N ARG A 15 20.52 2.96 -12.42
CA ARG A 15 19.71 3.32 -13.60
C ARG A 15 19.67 2.21 -14.64
N ASP A 16 20.79 1.54 -14.88
CA ASP A 16 20.89 0.43 -15.83
C ASP A 16 20.09 -0.77 -15.34
N ASP A 17 20.13 -1.05 -14.04
CA ASP A 17 19.40 -2.17 -13.45
C ASP A 17 17.89 -1.92 -13.48
N LEU A 18 17.43 -0.70 -13.20
CA LEU A 18 16.03 -0.32 -13.43
C LEU A 18 15.60 -0.46 -14.89
N ALA A 19 16.44 -0.03 -15.84
CA ALA A 19 16.14 -0.18 -17.27
C ALA A 19 16.05 -1.65 -17.70
N LYS A 20 16.95 -2.51 -17.18
CA LYS A 20 16.90 -3.96 -17.41
C LYS A 20 15.60 -4.56 -16.85
N LEU A 21 15.24 -4.23 -15.61
CA LEU A 21 14.00 -4.70 -14.98
C LEU A 21 12.76 -4.25 -15.75
N TRP A 22 12.71 -2.99 -16.18
CA TRP A 22 11.63 -2.49 -17.01
C TRP A 22 11.51 -3.26 -18.32
N ASN A 23 12.62 -3.55 -18.99
CA ASN A 23 12.61 -4.32 -20.24
C ASN A 23 12.11 -5.76 -20.03
N GLN A 24 12.35 -6.37 -18.87
CA GLN A 24 11.78 -7.68 -18.52
C GLN A 24 10.27 -7.62 -18.25
N LEU A 25 9.78 -6.54 -17.61
CA LEU A 25 8.34 -6.36 -17.31
C LEU A 25 7.51 -5.87 -18.52
N LYS A 26 8.15 -5.16 -19.45
CA LYS A 26 7.50 -4.51 -20.60
C LYS A 26 6.64 -5.44 -21.46
N PRO A 27 7.02 -6.70 -21.76
CA PRO A 27 6.15 -7.62 -22.50
C PRO A 27 4.82 -7.89 -21.77
N LEU A 28 4.87 -8.12 -20.46
CA LEU A 28 3.67 -8.34 -19.65
C LEU A 28 2.78 -7.09 -19.63
N TYR A 29 3.37 -5.91 -19.39
CA TYR A 29 2.64 -4.64 -19.39
C TYR A 29 1.95 -4.40 -20.74
N ARG A 30 2.61 -4.69 -21.87
CA ARG A 30 2.03 -4.53 -23.21
C ARG A 30 0.81 -5.44 -23.43
N GLN A 31 0.86 -6.68 -22.98
CA GLN A 31 -0.28 -7.60 -23.08
C GLN A 31 -1.45 -7.13 -22.22
N LEU A 32 -1.18 -6.71 -20.98
CA LEU A 32 -2.21 -6.17 -20.08
C LEU A 32 -2.83 -4.88 -20.62
N HIS A 33 -2.01 -3.96 -21.14
CA HIS A 33 -2.47 -2.72 -21.77
C HIS A 33 -3.36 -3.00 -22.99
N ALA A 34 -2.97 -3.94 -23.85
CA ALA A 34 -3.73 -4.29 -25.05
C ALA A 34 -5.08 -4.96 -24.73
N TYR A 35 -5.17 -5.70 -23.63
CA TYR A 35 -6.37 -6.44 -23.25
C TYR A 35 -7.54 -5.57 -22.74
N LYS A 36 -7.27 -4.42 -22.10
CA LYS A 36 -8.28 -3.73 -21.28
C LYS A 36 -9.48 -3.14 -22.00
N TYR A 37 -9.35 -2.65 -23.22
CA TYR A 37 -10.41 -1.87 -23.87
C TYR A 37 -10.77 -2.42 -25.24
N GLY A 38 -12.08 -2.48 -25.51
CA GLY A 38 -12.62 -2.72 -26.85
C GLY A 38 -12.62 -1.45 -27.71
N GLU A 39 -12.82 -1.62 -29.02
CA GLU A 39 -12.75 -0.56 -30.05
C GLU A 39 -13.71 0.61 -29.86
N LYS A 40 -14.78 0.43 -29.07
CA LYS A 40 -15.87 1.41 -28.96
C LYS A 40 -15.42 2.77 -28.39
N TYR A 41 -14.43 2.77 -27.51
CA TYR A 41 -14.00 3.99 -26.79
C TYR A 41 -12.49 4.26 -26.87
N VAL A 42 -11.68 3.27 -27.26
CA VAL A 42 -10.22 3.37 -27.32
C VAL A 42 -9.71 2.79 -28.63
N SER A 43 -8.80 3.50 -29.29
CA SER A 43 -8.15 3.02 -30.50
C SER A 43 -7.35 1.74 -30.22
N ARG A 44 -7.53 0.70 -31.04
CA ARG A 44 -6.78 -0.57 -30.93
C ARG A 44 -5.26 -0.45 -31.07
N ARG A 45 -4.79 0.63 -31.69
CA ARG A 45 -3.36 0.85 -31.96
C ARG A 45 -2.81 2.09 -31.25
N GLY A 46 -3.67 2.79 -30.50
CA GLY A 46 -3.32 4.03 -29.81
C GLY A 46 -3.09 3.84 -28.31
N PRO A 47 -2.61 4.89 -27.63
CA PRO A 47 -2.59 4.92 -26.18
C PRO A 47 -4.00 4.98 -25.59
N ILE A 48 -4.15 4.47 -24.37
CA ILE A 48 -5.40 4.60 -23.59
C ILE A 48 -5.50 6.03 -23.03
N PRO A 49 -6.65 6.72 -23.17
CA PRO A 49 -6.88 7.99 -22.48
C PRO A 49 -6.73 7.85 -20.95
N ALA A 50 -5.89 8.69 -20.34
CA ALA A 50 -5.50 8.54 -18.93
C ALA A 50 -6.68 8.51 -17.94
N HIS A 51 -7.71 9.31 -18.19
CA HIS A 51 -8.89 9.42 -17.32
C HIS A 51 -9.79 8.17 -17.28
N LEU A 52 -9.53 7.14 -18.11
CA LEU A 52 -10.35 5.93 -18.17
C LEU A 52 -9.90 4.83 -17.22
N LEU A 53 -8.71 4.93 -16.61
CA LEU A 53 -8.07 3.81 -15.91
C LEU A 53 -8.52 3.61 -14.46
N GLY A 54 -9.64 4.21 -14.04
CA GLY A 54 -10.24 4.00 -12.72
C GLY A 54 -9.43 4.59 -11.55
N ASN A 55 -8.38 5.37 -11.85
CA ASN A 55 -7.56 6.10 -10.89
C ASN A 55 -7.19 7.45 -11.51
N MET A 56 -7.24 8.53 -10.72
CA MET A 56 -6.98 9.90 -11.18
C MET A 56 -5.63 10.07 -11.90
N TRP A 57 -4.62 9.31 -11.48
CA TRP A 57 -3.26 9.34 -12.03
C TRP A 57 -2.92 8.12 -12.88
N SER A 58 -3.90 7.23 -13.14
CA SER A 58 -3.70 6.00 -13.91
C SER A 58 -2.61 5.05 -13.38
N GLN A 59 -2.16 5.23 -12.13
CA GLN A 59 -1.05 4.46 -11.55
C GLN A 59 -1.47 3.05 -11.12
N THR A 60 -2.76 2.85 -10.86
CA THR A 60 -3.38 1.55 -10.56
C THR A 60 -4.66 1.40 -11.35
N TRP A 61 -4.94 0.19 -11.85
CA TRP A 61 -6.06 -0.07 -12.76
C TRP A 61 -7.14 -0.97 -12.14
N GLY A 62 -7.19 -1.07 -10.82
CA GLY A 62 -8.16 -1.88 -10.08
C GLY A 62 -9.59 -1.40 -10.28
N GLY A 63 -9.81 -0.08 -10.42
CA GLY A 63 -11.13 0.51 -10.64
C GLY A 63 -11.78 0.15 -11.99
N THR A 64 -11.07 -0.51 -12.90
CA THR A 64 -11.63 -0.99 -14.17
C THR A 64 -11.98 -2.49 -14.13
N TYR A 65 -11.86 -3.15 -12.97
CA TYR A 65 -11.96 -4.59 -12.88
C TYR A 65 -13.31 -5.12 -13.41
N ASP A 66 -14.42 -4.44 -13.08
CA ASP A 66 -15.79 -4.83 -13.45
C ASP A 66 -15.99 -5.12 -14.94
N PHE A 67 -15.35 -4.37 -15.82
CA PHE A 67 -15.46 -4.53 -17.28
C PHE A 67 -14.23 -5.17 -17.93
N THR A 68 -13.20 -5.49 -17.16
CA THR A 68 -11.97 -6.16 -17.65
C THR A 68 -11.84 -7.59 -17.11
N ILE A 69 -12.92 -8.13 -16.56
CA ILE A 69 -12.96 -9.44 -15.94
C ILE A 69 -12.84 -10.54 -17.03
N PRO A 70 -11.86 -11.47 -16.93
CA PRO A 70 -11.73 -12.52 -17.94
C PRO A 70 -12.84 -13.58 -17.86
N TYR A 71 -13.36 -13.83 -16.66
CA TYR A 71 -14.36 -14.87 -16.39
C TYR A 71 -15.50 -14.29 -15.53
N PRO A 72 -16.50 -13.62 -16.12
CA PRO A 72 -17.53 -12.88 -15.39
C PRO A 72 -18.43 -13.75 -14.50
N ASN A 73 -18.55 -15.03 -14.83
CA ASN A 73 -19.36 -15.98 -14.08
C ASN A 73 -18.59 -16.62 -12.90
N LYS A 74 -17.39 -16.11 -12.58
CA LYS A 74 -16.61 -16.53 -11.43
C LYS A 74 -16.61 -15.42 -10.39
N THR A 75 -16.78 -15.80 -9.13
CA THR A 75 -16.74 -14.88 -8.00
C THR A 75 -15.36 -14.26 -7.88
N SER A 76 -15.28 -12.94 -7.95
CA SER A 76 -14.10 -12.20 -7.51
C SER A 76 -13.96 -12.32 -5.99
N VAL A 77 -12.73 -12.35 -5.50
CA VAL A 77 -12.45 -12.33 -4.06
C VAL A 77 -12.52 -10.88 -3.60
N ASP A 78 -13.73 -10.42 -3.27
CA ASP A 78 -13.94 -9.20 -2.48
C ASP A 78 -14.59 -9.59 -1.14
N VAL A 79 -13.83 -9.42 -0.06
CA VAL A 79 -14.30 -9.75 1.28
C VAL A 79 -15.07 -8.60 1.94
N THR A 80 -15.16 -7.43 1.31
CA THR A 80 -15.83 -6.24 1.86
C THR A 80 -17.27 -6.51 2.32
N PRO A 81 -18.16 -7.15 1.53
CA PRO A 81 -19.52 -7.43 1.97
C PRO A 81 -19.56 -8.38 3.17
N THR A 82 -18.64 -9.35 3.20
CA THR A 82 -18.52 -10.31 4.30
C THR A 82 -18.02 -9.64 5.57
N MET A 83 -17.01 -8.76 5.50
CA MET A 83 -16.51 -7.98 6.63
C MET A 83 -17.62 -7.14 7.26
N LYS A 84 -18.41 -6.43 6.43
CA LYS A 84 -19.56 -5.64 6.90
C LYS A 84 -20.63 -6.52 7.55
N ARG A 85 -20.98 -7.66 6.94
CA ARG A 85 -21.94 -8.62 7.51
C ARG A 85 -21.48 -9.19 8.85
N LEU A 86 -20.17 -9.41 9.02
CA LEU A 86 -19.57 -9.89 10.26
C LEU A 86 -19.34 -8.77 11.30
N GLY A 87 -19.71 -7.53 11.01
CA GLY A 87 -19.57 -6.40 11.94
C GLY A 87 -18.12 -5.96 12.17
N TYR A 88 -17.25 -6.08 11.17
CA TYR A 88 -15.87 -5.58 11.28
C TYR A 88 -15.85 -4.07 11.54
N THR A 89 -14.90 -3.66 12.37
CA THR A 89 -14.58 -2.26 12.65
C THR A 89 -13.13 -1.98 12.22
N PRO A 90 -12.73 -0.71 12.03
CA PRO A 90 -11.32 -0.37 11.84
C PRO A 90 -10.42 -1.00 12.91
N ARG A 91 -10.82 -0.93 14.18
CA ARG A 91 -10.10 -1.58 15.28
C ARG A 91 -9.86 -3.07 15.04
N ARG A 92 -10.90 -3.82 14.64
CA ARG A 92 -10.77 -5.26 14.36
C ARG A 92 -9.84 -5.54 13.17
N MET A 93 -9.80 -4.66 12.16
CA MET A 93 -8.89 -4.80 11.02
C MET A 93 -7.42 -4.66 11.44
N PHE A 94 -7.11 -3.70 12.32
CA PHE A 94 -5.76 -3.54 12.89
C PHE A 94 -5.39 -4.70 13.81
N GLU A 95 -6.31 -5.18 14.65
CA GLU A 95 -6.07 -6.35 15.50
C GLU A 95 -5.80 -7.61 14.67
N LEU A 96 -6.54 -7.81 13.58
CA LEU A 96 -6.29 -8.90 12.64
C LEU A 96 -4.89 -8.79 12.01
N SER A 97 -4.45 -7.58 11.67
CA SER A 97 -3.08 -7.36 11.18
C SER A 97 -2.03 -7.63 12.25
N GLU A 98 -2.26 -7.26 13.52
CA GLU A 98 -1.35 -7.61 14.62
C GLU A 98 -1.29 -9.13 14.80
N GLU A 99 -2.42 -9.82 14.79
CA GLU A 99 -2.50 -11.29 14.87
C GLU A 99 -1.67 -11.95 13.76
N PHE A 100 -1.70 -11.41 12.54
CA PHE A 100 -0.86 -11.86 11.44
C PHE A 100 0.64 -11.72 11.74
N PHE A 101 1.11 -10.55 12.17
CA PHE A 101 2.55 -10.37 12.47
C PHE A 101 3.00 -11.21 13.67
N VAL A 102 2.19 -11.31 14.72
CA VAL A 102 2.45 -12.18 15.88
C VAL A 102 2.54 -13.66 15.46
N SER A 103 1.71 -14.11 14.50
CA SER A 103 1.77 -15.47 13.98
C SER A 103 3.12 -15.80 13.30
N LEU A 104 3.83 -14.77 12.84
CA LEU A 104 5.18 -14.85 12.27
C LEU A 104 6.28 -14.64 13.32
N ASN A 105 5.92 -14.65 14.61
CA ASN A 105 6.81 -14.41 15.75
C ASN A 105 7.40 -12.98 15.78
N LEU A 106 6.67 -11.99 15.26
CA LEU A 106 7.00 -10.57 15.39
C LEU A 106 6.33 -9.93 16.62
N THR A 107 6.64 -8.66 16.87
CA THR A 107 6.35 -8.01 18.15
C THR A 107 4.95 -7.40 18.15
N ARG A 108 4.13 -7.69 19.18
CA ARG A 108 2.84 -7.01 19.35
C ARG A 108 2.97 -5.49 19.36
N MET A 109 1.93 -4.78 18.92
CA MET A 109 1.93 -3.33 18.96
C MET A 109 1.96 -2.84 20.41
N PRO A 110 2.81 -1.84 20.75
CA PRO A 110 2.86 -1.28 22.10
C PRO A 110 1.52 -0.66 22.52
N THR A 111 1.23 -0.59 23.82
CA THR A 111 0.00 0.04 24.32
C THR A 111 -0.22 1.46 23.79
N LYS A 112 0.84 2.27 23.73
CA LYS A 112 0.80 3.64 23.19
C LYS A 112 0.38 3.73 21.73
N PHE A 113 0.67 2.70 20.92
CA PHE A 113 0.22 2.65 19.53
C PHE A 113 -1.30 2.68 19.50
N TRP A 114 -1.96 1.86 20.32
CA TRP A 114 -3.42 1.78 20.40
C TRP A 114 -4.06 3.01 21.02
N GLU A 115 -3.40 3.64 21.98
CA GLU A 115 -3.90 4.84 22.67
C GLU A 115 -3.82 6.10 21.79
N HIS A 116 -2.80 6.21 20.94
CA HIS A 116 -2.49 7.46 20.25
C HIS A 116 -2.63 7.43 18.72
N SER A 117 -2.80 6.26 18.10
CA SER A 117 -3.02 6.15 16.66
C SER A 117 -4.41 6.66 16.27
N ILE A 118 -4.50 7.28 15.10
CA ILE A 118 -5.77 7.67 14.49
C ILE A 118 -6.08 6.61 13.43
N ILE A 119 -6.82 5.58 13.83
CA ILE A 119 -7.22 4.45 12.94
C ILE A 119 -8.59 4.65 12.29
N GLN A 120 -9.27 5.75 12.62
CA GLN A 120 -10.53 6.16 12.01
C GLN A 120 -10.61 7.68 12.03
N LYS A 121 -11.26 8.28 11.02
CA LYS A 121 -11.43 9.74 10.97
C LYS A 121 -12.27 10.21 12.17
N PRO A 122 -11.74 11.10 13.04
CA PRO A 122 -12.53 11.68 14.11
C PRO A 122 -13.58 12.66 13.59
N GLU A 123 -14.72 12.74 14.26
CA GLU A 123 -15.77 13.71 13.91
C GLU A 123 -15.32 15.15 14.17
N GLY A 124 -15.75 16.07 13.29
CA GLY A 124 -15.53 17.52 13.47
C GLY A 124 -14.08 17.99 13.32
N ARG A 125 -13.17 17.15 12.78
CA ARG A 125 -11.77 17.54 12.52
C ARG A 125 -11.38 17.30 11.06
N GLU A 126 -10.75 18.30 10.49
CA GLU A 126 -10.03 18.15 9.22
C GLU A 126 -8.74 17.37 9.44
N LEU A 127 -8.48 16.41 8.56
CA LEU A 127 -7.32 15.52 8.65
C LEU A 127 -6.84 15.14 7.26
N VAL A 128 -5.52 15.05 7.07
CA VAL A 128 -4.93 14.41 5.90
C VAL A 128 -5.19 12.90 6.00
N CYS A 129 -6.13 12.39 5.22
CA CYS A 129 -6.57 10.99 5.30
C CYS A 129 -5.62 9.98 4.63
N HIS A 130 -4.63 10.43 3.87
CA HIS A 130 -3.63 9.52 3.30
C HIS A 130 -2.94 8.73 4.41
N ALA A 131 -2.95 7.40 4.29
CA ALA A 131 -2.38 6.49 5.28
C ALA A 131 -0.88 6.77 5.47
N SER A 132 -0.42 6.61 6.71
CA SER A 132 0.99 6.83 7.06
C SER A 132 1.29 6.24 8.43
N ALA A 133 2.47 5.63 8.57
CA ALA A 133 3.06 5.18 9.82
C ALA A 133 4.15 6.16 10.31
N TRP A 134 4.29 6.28 11.62
CA TRP A 134 5.12 7.29 12.26
C TRP A 134 5.93 6.69 13.42
N ASP A 135 7.25 6.80 13.34
CA ASP A 135 8.19 6.62 14.46
C ASP A 135 8.51 8.00 15.06
N PHE A 136 8.25 8.19 16.35
CA PHE A 136 8.56 9.44 17.06
C PHE A 136 10.01 9.49 17.59
N CYS A 137 10.86 8.57 17.13
CA CYS A 137 12.30 8.47 17.37
C CYS A 137 12.73 8.27 18.83
N ASN A 138 11.80 8.12 19.77
CA ASN A 138 12.10 7.87 21.18
C ASN A 138 12.18 6.37 21.54
N GLY A 139 11.93 5.48 20.58
CA GLY A 139 11.96 4.02 20.77
C GLY A 139 10.76 3.45 21.56
N ILE A 140 9.74 4.28 21.84
CA ILE A 140 8.60 3.94 22.69
C ILE A 140 7.27 4.25 21.98
N ASP A 141 7.19 5.34 21.21
CA ASP A 141 5.96 5.86 20.62
C ASP A 141 5.98 5.70 19.09
N PHE A 142 5.06 4.86 18.61
CA PHE A 142 4.86 4.53 17.20
C PHE A 142 3.38 4.61 16.92
N ARG A 143 2.99 5.21 15.79
CA ARG A 143 1.57 5.49 15.50
C ARG A 143 1.25 5.31 14.04
N ILE A 144 -0.03 5.06 13.75
CA ILE A 144 -0.61 5.15 12.41
C ILE A 144 -1.64 6.27 12.38
N LYS A 145 -1.74 6.94 11.23
CA LYS A 145 -2.80 7.89 10.90
C LYS A 145 -3.44 7.47 9.58
N GLN A 146 -4.60 6.83 9.66
CA GLN A 146 -5.40 6.37 8.53
C GLN A 146 -6.89 6.64 8.78
N CYS A 147 -7.60 7.18 7.78
CA CYS A 147 -9.06 7.27 7.80
C CYS A 147 -9.65 5.95 7.31
N THR A 148 -9.57 4.89 8.11
CA THR A 148 -9.90 3.52 7.67
C THR A 148 -11.40 3.33 7.46
N ASP A 149 -11.76 2.87 6.26
CA ASP A 149 -13.07 2.35 5.93
C ASP A 149 -13.08 0.81 5.98
N VAL A 150 -14.23 0.22 6.30
CA VAL A 150 -14.38 -1.25 6.34
C VAL A 150 -14.50 -1.80 4.93
N THR A 151 -13.35 -1.92 4.25
CA THR A 151 -13.19 -2.46 2.90
C THR A 151 -11.98 -3.39 2.83
N MET A 152 -11.97 -4.29 1.83
CA MET A 152 -10.81 -5.15 1.57
C MET A 152 -9.55 -4.35 1.21
N ASN A 153 -9.69 -3.25 0.44
CA ASN A 153 -8.56 -2.40 0.08
C ASN A 153 -7.92 -1.78 1.32
N ASP A 154 -8.74 -1.22 2.21
CA ASP A 154 -8.25 -0.64 3.46
C ASP A 154 -7.67 -1.70 4.39
N LEU A 155 -8.17 -2.94 4.38
CA LEU A 155 -7.56 -4.04 5.12
C LEU A 155 -6.13 -4.33 4.64
N ILE A 156 -5.90 -4.29 3.32
CA ILE A 156 -4.57 -4.44 2.73
C ILE A 156 -3.69 -3.24 3.13
N THR A 157 -4.23 -2.02 3.07
CA THR A 157 -3.51 -0.81 3.53
C THR A 157 -3.16 -0.87 5.00
N VAL A 158 -4.03 -1.39 5.88
CA VAL A 158 -3.73 -1.59 7.30
C VAL A 158 -2.50 -2.49 7.46
N HIS A 159 -2.41 -3.60 6.71
CA HIS A 159 -1.23 -4.48 6.77
C HIS A 159 0.03 -3.80 6.25
N HIS A 160 -0.09 -2.97 5.20
CA HIS A 160 1.02 -2.18 4.69
C HIS A 160 1.56 -1.22 5.76
N GLU A 161 0.69 -0.41 6.38
CA GLU A 161 1.10 0.56 7.40
C GLU A 161 1.61 -0.11 8.68
N MET A 162 1.01 -1.22 9.10
CA MET A 162 1.50 -2.01 10.23
C MET A 162 2.88 -2.61 9.95
N GLY A 163 3.17 -2.95 8.69
CA GLY A 163 4.51 -3.38 8.27
C GLY A 163 5.58 -2.30 8.51
N HIS A 164 5.28 -1.03 8.25
CA HIS A 164 6.18 0.08 8.57
C HIS A 164 6.43 0.19 10.08
N VAL A 165 5.37 0.02 10.90
CA VAL A 165 5.50 0.06 12.36
C VAL A 165 6.33 -1.11 12.88
N GLU A 166 6.12 -2.33 12.38
CA GLU A 166 6.95 -3.50 12.71
C GLU A 166 8.41 -3.28 12.36
N TYR A 167 8.69 -2.76 11.17
CA TYR A 167 10.06 -2.37 10.78
C TYR A 167 10.64 -1.38 11.78
N SER A 168 9.82 -0.41 12.22
CA SER A 168 10.20 0.60 13.21
C SER A 168 10.52 0.00 14.58
N LEU A 169 9.71 -0.95 15.02
CA LEU A 169 9.91 -1.66 16.28
C LEU A 169 11.20 -2.49 16.28
N LEU A 170 11.53 -3.10 15.14
CA LEU A 170 12.71 -3.96 15.01
C LEU A 170 14.02 -3.16 15.09
N TYR A 171 14.14 -2.02 14.42
CA TYR A 171 15.39 -1.23 14.42
C TYR A 171 15.49 -0.19 15.53
N LYS A 172 14.50 -0.07 16.42
CA LYS A 172 14.42 1.04 17.41
C LYS A 172 15.60 1.14 18.37
N HIS A 173 16.39 0.08 18.48
CA HIS A 173 17.57 0.01 19.33
C HIS A 173 18.84 0.55 18.64
N LEU A 174 18.81 0.72 17.31
CA LEU A 174 19.92 1.30 16.56
C LEU A 174 20.08 2.80 16.88
N PRO A 175 21.26 3.39 16.64
CA PRO A 175 21.43 4.84 16.64
C PRO A 175 20.44 5.50 15.66
N GLN A 176 19.92 6.67 16.02
CA GLN A 176 18.82 7.32 15.28
C GLN A 176 19.10 7.48 13.77
N VAL A 177 20.34 7.78 13.39
CA VAL A 177 20.76 7.93 11.99
C VAL A 177 20.66 6.63 11.16
N PHE A 178 20.58 5.47 11.81
CA PHE A 178 20.44 4.15 11.18
C PHE A 178 19.03 3.56 11.34
N ARG A 179 18.06 4.31 11.88
CA ARG A 179 16.66 3.89 12.00
C ARG A 179 15.88 4.17 10.72
N THR A 180 16.30 3.51 9.66
CA THR A 180 15.66 3.55 8.35
C THR A 180 15.76 2.18 7.69
N GLY A 181 15.06 2.00 6.58
CA GLY A 181 15.16 0.80 5.77
C GLY A 181 16.54 0.74 5.12
N ALA A 182 16.98 -0.47 4.77
CA ALA A 182 18.25 -0.65 4.06
C ALA A 182 18.35 0.22 2.78
N ASN A 183 17.21 0.52 2.15
CA ASN A 183 17.05 1.57 1.15
C ASN A 183 15.58 2.03 1.13
N PRO A 184 15.23 3.12 0.42
CA PRO A 184 13.87 3.64 0.37
C PRO A 184 12.81 2.70 -0.22
N GLY A 185 13.19 1.60 -0.88
CA GLY A 185 12.26 0.60 -1.39
C GLY A 185 11.95 -0.55 -0.42
N LYS A 186 12.53 -0.54 0.79
CA LYS A 186 12.33 -1.56 1.83
C LYS A 186 11.40 -1.13 2.97
N ILE A 187 10.96 0.13 2.94
CA ILE A 187 9.92 0.70 3.78
C ILE A 187 8.79 1.04 2.83
#